data_AF-A0A0G2B295-F1
#
_entry.id   AF-A0A0G2B295-F1
#
_cell.length_a   1.000
_cell.length_b   1.000
_cell.length_c   1.000
_cell.angle_alpha   90.00
_cell.angle_beta   90.00
_cell.angle_gamma   90.00
#
_symmetry.space_group_name_H-M   'P 1'
#
loop_
_entity.id
_entity.type
_entity.pdbx_description
1 polymer ?
#
loop_
_entity_poly.entity_id
_entity_poly.type
_entity_poly.pdbx_seq_one_letter_code
_entity_poly.pdbx_strand_id
1 'polypeptide(L)'
;MNQKILIGAAVIIILLLVLLRPWYAPIADKAAVRSAVEEFGLKLKSVSLLAPPETLRSEIRANYADLVAPELLENWLREPSRAPGRETSSPWPERLEMKKMEAADNGYWVWADVVEMTSTGEAGRYPVLIQVVPRGGKWLISSLGTVQY
;
A
#
# COMPACT_ATOMS: atom_id res chain seq x y z
N MET A 1 -18.82 49.70 8.07
CA MET A 1 -17.88 48.75 7.44
C MET A 1 -18.55 48.14 6.22
N ASN A 2 -17.96 48.28 5.03
CA ASN A 2 -18.69 48.09 3.77
C ASN A 2 -18.78 46.59 3.43
N GLN A 3 -19.99 46.02 3.34
CA GLN A 3 -20.23 44.59 3.12
C GLN A 3 -19.54 44.05 1.85
N LYS A 4 -19.32 44.91 0.86
CA LYS A 4 -18.59 44.60 -0.39
C LYS A 4 -17.09 44.33 -0.17
N ILE A 5 -16.46 44.95 0.83
CA ILE A 5 -15.04 44.77 1.16
C ILE A 5 -14.84 43.46 1.94
N LEU A 6 -15.79 43.09 2.79
CA LEU A 6 -15.80 41.82 3.55
C LEU A 6 -15.95 40.60 2.63
N ILE A 7 -16.83 40.66 1.64
CA ILE A 7 -17.03 39.55 0.68
C ILE A 7 -15.79 39.38 -0.21
N GLY A 8 -15.19 40.48 -0.67
CA GLY A 8 -13.96 40.42 -1.48
C GLY A 8 -12.78 39.80 -0.72
N ALA A 9 -12.59 40.15 0.55
CA ALA A 9 -11.52 39.59 1.37
C ALA A 9 -11.71 38.09 1.66
N ALA A 10 -12.95 37.64 1.90
CA ALA A 10 -13.26 36.23 2.14
C ALA A 10 -13.02 35.35 0.90
N VAL A 11 -13.36 35.84 -0.30
CA VAL A 11 -13.11 35.12 -1.56
C VAL A 11 -11.62 35.02 -1.84
N ILE A 12 -10.85 36.08 -1.62
CA ILE A 12 -9.39 36.07 -1.78
C ILE A 12 -8.74 35.07 -0.81
N ILE A 13 -9.19 35.00 0.45
CA ILE A 13 -8.68 34.03 1.43
C ILE A 13 -9.01 32.60 1.03
N ILE A 14 -10.22 32.32 0.56
CA ILE A 14 -10.60 30.99 0.07
C ILE A 14 -9.78 30.62 -1.18
N LEU A 15 -9.57 31.57 -2.10
CA LEU A 15 -8.73 31.35 -3.27
C LEU A 15 -7.25 31.10 -2.88
N LEU A 16 -6.74 31.85 -1.91
CA LEU A 16 -5.40 31.64 -1.34
C LEU A 16 -5.28 30.31 -0.61
N LEU A 17 -6.31 29.84 0.09
CA LEU A 17 -6.33 28.52 0.73
C LEU A 17 -6.40 27.37 -0.28
N VAL A 18 -7.01 27.59 -1.45
CA VAL A 18 -7.03 26.63 -2.57
C VAL A 18 -5.70 26.63 -3.32
N LEU A 19 -5.06 27.78 -3.51
CA LEU A 19 -3.79 27.94 -4.22
C LEU A 19 -2.55 27.64 -3.36
N LEU A 20 -2.65 27.84 -2.05
CA LEU A 20 -1.65 27.43 -1.05
C LEU A 20 -1.95 26.05 -0.48
N ARG A 21 -2.80 25.22 -1.11
CA ARG A 21 -2.97 23.81 -0.71
C ARG A 21 -1.59 23.17 -0.70
N PRO A 22 -0.96 23.04 0.46
CA PRO A 22 0.40 22.58 0.46
C PRO A 22 0.29 21.07 0.20
N TRP A 23 1.34 20.46 -0.36
CA TRP A 23 1.45 19.02 -0.57
C TRP A 23 1.59 18.29 0.80
N TYR A 24 0.78 18.67 1.78
CA TYR A 24 0.64 18.05 3.08
C TYR A 24 -0.46 17.03 2.94
N ALA A 25 -0.05 15.80 2.68
CA ALA A 25 -0.88 14.70 3.07
C ALA A 25 -0.85 14.63 4.63
N PRO A 26 -2.01 14.73 5.31
CA PRO A 26 -2.12 14.76 6.77
C PRO A 26 -1.29 13.68 7.47
N ILE A 27 -0.77 13.96 8.67
CA ILE A 27 -0.04 12.97 9.49
C ILE A 27 -0.87 11.69 9.71
N ALA A 28 -2.19 11.84 9.85
CA ALA A 28 -3.14 10.73 9.96
C ALA A 28 -3.11 9.79 8.73
N ASP A 29 -2.98 10.36 7.53
CA ASP A 29 -2.95 9.58 6.29
C ASP A 29 -1.66 8.76 6.19
N LYS A 30 -0.52 9.33 6.59
CA LYS A 30 0.76 8.61 6.66
C LYS A 30 0.71 7.41 7.61
N ALA A 31 0.05 7.55 8.76
CA ALA A 31 -0.12 6.46 9.72
C ALA A 31 -1.04 5.37 9.17
N ALA A 32 -2.14 5.74 8.51
CA ALA A 32 -3.06 4.79 7.91
C ALA A 32 -2.43 4.03 6.73
N VAL A 33 -1.63 4.70 5.89
CA VAL A 33 -0.85 4.06 4.82
C VAL A 33 0.15 3.07 5.39
N ARG A 34 0.88 3.45 6.45
CA ARG A 34 1.79 2.54 7.15
C ARG A 34 1.05 1.30 7.64
N SER A 35 -0.08 1.48 8.30
CA SER A 35 -0.89 0.37 8.81
C SER A 35 -1.32 -0.58 7.68
N ALA A 36 -1.76 -0.05 6.53
CA ALA A 36 -2.17 -0.87 5.39
C ALA A 36 -1.00 -1.71 4.83
N VAL A 37 0.19 -1.12 4.70
CA VAL A 37 1.39 -1.82 4.21
C VAL A 37 1.87 -2.88 5.21
N GLU A 38 1.88 -2.56 6.50
CA GLU A 38 2.29 -3.50 7.57
C GLU A 38 1.32 -4.68 7.66
N GLU A 39 0.00 -4.42 7.66
CA GLU A 39 -1.02 -5.46 7.69
C GLU A 39 -0.91 -6.40 6.48
N PHE A 40 -0.73 -5.84 5.29
CA PHE A 40 -0.50 -6.64 4.08
C PHE A 40 0.79 -7.47 4.17
N GLY A 41 1.88 -6.89 4.68
CA GLY A 41 3.15 -7.60 4.87
C GLY A 41 3.00 -8.85 5.73
N LEU A 42 2.20 -8.79 6.80
CA LEU A 42 1.94 -9.92 7.69
C LEU A 42 1.14 -11.06 7.04
N LYS A 43 0.41 -10.76 5.96
CA LYS A 43 -0.40 -11.75 5.21
C LYS A 43 0.41 -12.53 4.19
N LEU A 44 1.58 -12.07 3.78
CA LEU A 44 2.39 -12.68 2.70
C LEU A 44 2.66 -14.18 2.94
N LYS A 45 3.08 -14.56 4.14
CA LYS A 45 3.32 -15.98 4.50
C LYS A 45 2.08 -16.88 4.48
N SER A 46 0.87 -16.29 4.47
CA SER A 46 -0.40 -17.03 4.47
C SER A 46 -0.86 -17.41 3.06
N VAL A 47 -0.14 -16.99 2.02
CA VAL A 47 -0.41 -17.33 0.62
C VAL A 47 0.72 -18.21 0.09
N SER A 48 0.42 -19.47 -0.20
CA SER A 48 1.38 -20.47 -0.69
C SER A 48 1.35 -20.54 -2.22
N LEU A 49 2.38 -20.00 -2.88
CA LEU A 49 2.43 -19.97 -4.35
C LEU A 49 2.52 -21.36 -4.99
N LEU A 50 2.91 -22.38 -4.21
CA LEU A 50 2.92 -23.79 -4.61
C LEU A 50 1.60 -24.54 -4.34
N ALA A 51 0.57 -23.87 -3.79
CA ALA A 51 -0.72 -24.50 -3.60
C ALA A 51 -1.40 -24.79 -4.96
N PRO A 52 -2.33 -25.76 -5.02
CA PRO A 52 -3.15 -25.97 -6.20
C PRO A 52 -3.84 -24.67 -6.64
N PRO A 53 -4.05 -24.41 -7.96
CA PRO A 53 -4.51 -23.11 -8.46
C PRO A 53 -5.78 -22.56 -7.77
N GLU A 54 -6.77 -23.42 -7.51
CA GLU A 54 -8.01 -22.99 -6.83
C GLU A 54 -7.77 -22.64 -5.36
N THR A 55 -6.91 -23.40 -4.67
CA THR A 55 -6.49 -23.09 -3.30
C THR A 55 -5.74 -21.77 -3.26
N LEU A 56 -4.79 -21.54 -4.17
CA LEU A 56 -4.03 -20.29 -4.25
C LEU A 56 -4.96 -19.08 -4.50
N ARG A 57 -5.93 -19.19 -5.41
CA ARG A 57 -6.94 -18.13 -5.62
C ARG A 57 -7.76 -17.85 -4.37
N SER A 58 -8.12 -18.90 -3.64
CA SER A 58 -8.86 -18.77 -2.38
C SER A 58 -8.01 -18.07 -1.31
N GLU A 59 -6.74 -18.45 -1.17
CA GLU A 59 -5.79 -17.83 -0.24
C GLU A 59 -5.55 -16.36 -0.57
N ILE A 60 -5.32 -16.03 -1.84
CA ILE A 60 -5.20 -14.64 -2.33
C ILE A 60 -6.44 -13.83 -1.94
N ARG A 61 -7.64 -14.34 -2.23
CA ARG A 61 -8.88 -13.63 -1.90
C ARG A 61 -9.04 -13.43 -0.40
N ALA A 62 -8.85 -14.50 0.38
CA ALA A 62 -9.05 -14.48 1.83
C ALA A 62 -8.07 -13.54 2.56
N ASN A 63 -6.84 -13.41 2.05
CA ASN A 63 -5.80 -12.63 2.70
C ASN A 63 -5.68 -11.20 2.17
N TYR A 64 -6.02 -10.94 0.90
CA TYR A 64 -5.71 -9.66 0.26
C TYR A 64 -6.94 -8.81 -0.08
N ALA A 65 -8.16 -9.36 -0.14
CA ALA A 65 -9.32 -8.64 -0.68
C ALA A 65 -9.65 -7.32 0.05
N ASP A 66 -9.39 -7.22 1.35
CA ASP A 66 -9.62 -6.01 2.14
C ASP A 66 -8.45 -5.01 2.13
N LEU A 67 -7.29 -5.43 1.60
CA LEU A 67 -6.03 -4.70 1.68
C LEU A 67 -5.55 -4.16 0.34
N VAL A 68 -6.08 -4.69 -0.77
CA VAL A 68 -5.69 -4.29 -2.11
C VAL A 68 -6.84 -3.71 -2.91
N ALA A 69 -6.51 -2.88 -3.89
CA ALA A 69 -7.48 -2.34 -4.84
C ALA A 69 -8.12 -3.49 -5.64
N PRO A 70 -9.43 -3.44 -5.94
CA PRO A 70 -10.13 -4.50 -6.67
C PRO A 70 -9.45 -4.88 -7.98
N GLU A 71 -8.91 -3.90 -8.71
CA GLU A 71 -8.23 -4.13 -9.98
C GLU A 71 -6.93 -4.94 -9.81
N LEU A 72 -6.18 -4.69 -8.74
CA LEU A 72 -4.97 -5.47 -8.41
C LEU A 72 -5.34 -6.89 -7.98
N LEU A 73 -6.39 -7.03 -7.16
CA LEU A 73 -6.90 -8.34 -6.76
C LEU A 73 -7.32 -9.18 -7.96
N GLU A 74 -8.11 -8.61 -8.87
CA GLU A 74 -8.58 -9.29 -10.09
C GLU A 74 -7.40 -9.73 -10.98
N ASN A 75 -6.37 -8.90 -11.11
CA ASN A 75 -5.16 -9.25 -11.85
C ASN A 75 -4.46 -10.45 -11.23
N TRP A 76 -4.29 -10.47 -9.90
CA TRP A 76 -3.73 -11.62 -9.20
C TRP A 76 -4.63 -12.86 -9.27
N LEU A 77 -5.95 -12.73 -9.23
CA LEU A 77 -6.84 -13.90 -9.37
C LEU A 77 -6.81 -14.49 -10.79
N ARG A 78 -6.57 -13.66 -11.80
CA ARG A 78 -6.39 -14.10 -13.20
C ARG A 78 -5.06 -14.82 -13.39
N GLU A 79 -3.98 -14.30 -12.80
CA GLU A 79 -2.64 -14.85 -12.87
C GLU A 79 -2.04 -15.03 -11.45
N PRO A 80 -2.46 -16.08 -10.70
CA PRO A 80 -2.17 -16.23 -9.26
C PRO A 80 -0.68 -16.32 -8.90
N SER A 81 0.15 -16.82 -9.81
CA SER A 81 1.60 -16.90 -9.63
C SER A 81 2.29 -15.53 -9.55
N ARG A 82 1.60 -14.44 -9.92
CA ARG A 82 2.12 -13.06 -9.82
C ARG A 82 1.74 -12.36 -8.52
N ALA A 83 0.90 -12.99 -7.69
CA ALA A 83 0.64 -12.48 -6.35
C ALA A 83 1.88 -12.69 -5.48
N PRO A 84 2.20 -11.79 -4.55
CA PRO A 84 3.24 -12.05 -3.57
C PRO A 84 2.76 -13.12 -2.58
N GLY A 85 3.69 -13.95 -2.12
CA GLY A 85 3.40 -15.06 -1.21
C GLY A 85 4.66 -15.84 -0.92
N ARG A 86 4.54 -16.93 -0.15
CA ARG A 86 5.67 -17.84 0.11
C ARG A 86 5.80 -18.87 -1.00
N GLU A 87 7.02 -19.08 -1.48
CA GLU A 87 7.35 -20.18 -2.41
C GLU A 87 7.77 -21.45 -1.69
N THR A 88 8.26 -21.35 -0.46
CA THR A 88 8.69 -22.50 0.34
C THR A 88 8.06 -22.47 1.72
N SER A 89 8.36 -23.48 2.55
CA SER A 89 8.02 -23.46 3.97
C SER A 89 9.05 -22.73 4.82
N SER A 90 10.24 -22.45 4.28
CA SER A 90 11.34 -21.67 4.87
C SER A 90 12.44 -21.51 3.81
N PRO A 91 12.95 -20.28 3.57
CA PRO A 91 12.51 -19.03 4.17
C PRO A 91 11.12 -18.58 3.70
N TRP A 92 10.44 -17.76 4.50
CA TRP A 92 9.14 -17.19 4.15
C TRP A 92 9.11 -15.67 4.32
N PRO A 93 8.34 -14.93 3.49
CA PRO A 93 8.15 -13.49 3.65
C PRO A 93 7.35 -13.21 4.93
N GLU A 94 8.01 -12.69 5.95
CA GLU A 94 7.40 -12.47 7.27
C GLU A 94 6.69 -11.12 7.35
N ARG A 95 7.32 -10.07 6.83
CA ARG A 95 6.84 -8.68 6.96
C ARG A 95 7.38 -7.78 5.87
N LEU A 96 6.76 -6.60 5.77
CA LEU A 96 7.30 -5.46 5.03
C LEU A 96 7.91 -4.45 6.00
N GLU A 97 9.17 -4.09 5.79
CA GLU A 97 9.88 -3.08 6.56
C GLU A 97 9.99 -1.79 5.74
N MET A 98 9.16 -0.80 6.07
CA MET A 98 9.11 0.47 5.35
C MET A 98 10.42 1.27 5.49
N LYS A 99 10.98 1.70 4.36
CA LYS A 99 12.20 2.52 4.27
C LYS A 99 11.89 3.98 4.02
N LYS A 100 10.99 4.25 3.06
CA LYS A 100 10.67 5.59 2.59
C LYS A 100 9.21 5.65 2.15
N MET A 101 8.60 6.82 2.30
CA MET A 101 7.26 7.11 1.80
C MET A 101 7.24 8.51 1.21
N GLU A 102 6.68 8.65 0.02
CA GLU A 102 6.52 9.92 -0.69
C GLU A 102 5.08 10.06 -1.17
N ALA A 103 4.57 11.29 -1.13
CA ALA A 103 3.27 11.58 -1.70
C ALA A 103 3.34 11.43 -3.23
N ALA A 104 2.31 10.85 -3.82
CA ALA A 104 2.11 10.76 -5.26
C ALA A 104 0.92 11.64 -5.67
N ASP A 105 0.66 11.76 -6.97
CA ASP A 105 -0.54 12.43 -7.49
C ASP A 105 -1.83 11.80 -6.92
N ASN A 106 -1.81 10.49 -6.71
CA ASN A 106 -2.85 9.75 -6.02
C ASN A 106 -2.25 8.83 -4.95
N GLY A 107 -2.40 9.24 -3.69
CA GLY A 107 -1.93 8.49 -2.52
C GLY A 107 -0.42 8.60 -2.31
N TYR A 108 0.25 7.46 -2.09
CA TYR A 108 1.66 7.42 -1.73
C TYR A 108 2.43 6.31 -2.44
N TRP A 109 3.68 6.60 -2.75
CA TRP A 109 4.70 5.61 -3.05
C TRP A 109 5.43 5.21 -1.76
N VAL A 110 5.57 3.91 -1.54
CA VAL A 110 6.22 3.33 -0.38
C VAL A 110 7.33 2.39 -0.84
N TRP A 111 8.56 2.70 -0.42
CA TRP A 111 9.69 1.79 -0.55
C TRP A 111 9.78 0.99 0.73
N ALA A 112 9.76 -0.33 0.61
CA ALA A 112 9.85 -1.26 1.72
C ALA A 112 10.75 -2.43 1.33
N ASP A 113 11.28 -3.11 2.34
CA ASP A 113 11.93 -4.41 2.14
C ASP A 113 10.94 -5.50 2.55
N VAL A 114 10.76 -6.52 1.71
CA VAL A 114 10.23 -7.79 2.22
C VAL A 114 11.34 -8.43 3.02
N VAL A 115 11.07 -8.75 4.29
CA VAL A 115 12.01 -9.46 5.15
C VAL A 115 11.62 -10.93 5.21
N GLU A 116 12.53 -11.78 4.76
CA GLU A 116 12.38 -13.22 4.80
C GLU A 116 12.94 -13.78 6.11
N MET A 117 12.22 -14.73 6.69
CA MET A 117 12.59 -15.36 7.96
C MET A 117 12.66 -16.87 7.82
N THR A 118 13.52 -17.49 8.63
CA THR A 118 13.48 -18.90 8.99
C THR A 118 13.12 -19.03 10.47
N SER A 119 13.06 -20.27 10.99
CA SER A 119 12.91 -20.52 12.42
C SER A 119 14.08 -20.01 13.27
N THR A 120 15.23 -19.70 12.69
CA THR A 120 16.44 -19.27 13.42
C THR A 120 16.74 -17.77 13.28
N GLY A 121 16.00 -17.04 12.46
CA GLY A 121 16.19 -15.60 12.27
C GLY A 121 15.94 -15.13 10.84
N GLU A 122 16.41 -13.92 10.54
CA GLU A 122 16.32 -13.34 9.20
C GLU A 122 17.17 -14.14 8.21
N ALA A 123 16.55 -14.53 7.10
CA ALA A 123 17.17 -15.30 6.02
C ALA A 123 17.69 -14.40 4.91
N GLY A 124 17.00 -13.28 4.69
CA GLY A 124 17.26 -12.35 3.61
C GLY A 124 16.24 -11.24 3.57
N ARG A 125 16.46 -10.30 2.66
CA ARG A 125 15.51 -9.23 2.37
C ARG A 125 15.64 -8.76 0.93
N TYR A 126 14.56 -8.28 0.35
CA TYR A 126 14.57 -7.71 -0.99
C TYR A 126 13.64 -6.49 -1.11
N PRO A 127 14.01 -5.49 -1.93
CA PRO A 127 13.27 -4.23 -2.01
C PRO A 127 12.02 -4.38 -2.88
N VAL A 128 10.95 -3.72 -2.44
CA VAL A 128 9.69 -3.57 -3.16
C VAL A 128 9.25 -2.11 -3.17
N LEU A 129 8.57 -1.74 -4.25
CA LEU A 129 7.86 -0.48 -4.38
C LEU A 129 6.36 -0.76 -4.39
N ILE A 130 5.65 -0.02 -3.53
CA ILE A 130 4.21 -0.20 -3.30
C ILE A 130 3.52 1.13 -3.55
N GLN A 131 2.44 1.12 -4.32
CA GLN A 131 1.52 2.26 -4.40
C GLN A 131 0.32 2.02 -3.50
N VAL A 132 0.03 2.97 -2.60
CA VAL A 132 -1.15 2.92 -1.74
C VAL A 132 -2.06 4.09 -2.07
N VAL A 133 -3.34 3.82 -2.33
CA VAL A 133 -4.31 4.82 -2.78
C VAL A 133 -5.53 4.87 -1.85
N PRO A 134 -6.12 6.06 -1.64
CA PRO A 134 -7.36 6.18 -0.88
C PRO A 134 -8.56 5.76 -1.74
N ARG A 135 -9.37 4.81 -1.26
CA ARG A 135 -10.61 4.35 -1.90
C ARG A 135 -11.69 4.06 -0.85
N GLY A 136 -12.84 4.72 -0.97
CA GLY A 136 -13.99 4.45 -0.09
C GLY A 136 -13.69 4.63 1.40
N GLY A 137 -12.80 5.57 1.76
CA GLY A 137 -12.38 5.80 3.15
C GLY A 137 -11.33 4.83 3.69
N LYS A 138 -10.83 3.90 2.86
CA LYS A 138 -9.71 2.99 3.18
C LYS A 138 -8.47 3.33 2.36
N TRP A 139 -7.31 2.92 2.86
CA TRP A 139 -6.05 2.94 2.11
C TRP A 139 -5.78 1.54 1.59
N LEU A 140 -5.68 1.39 0.27
CA LEU A 140 -5.53 0.09 -0.40
C LEU A 140 -4.27 0.06 -1.25
N ILE A 141 -3.60 -1.09 -1.28
CA ILE A 141 -2.46 -1.32 -2.17
C ILE A 141 -2.98 -1.45 -3.59
N SER A 142 -2.51 -0.59 -4.48
CA SER A 142 -2.92 -0.54 -5.90
C SER A 142 -1.85 -1.05 -6.86
N SER A 143 -0.60 -1.09 -6.42
CA SER A 143 0.51 -1.66 -7.16
C SER A 143 1.57 -2.18 -6.20
N LEU A 144 2.23 -3.27 -6.58
CA LEU A 144 3.40 -3.83 -5.91
C LEU A 144 4.34 -4.41 -6.95
N GLY A 145 5.62 -4.03 -6.89
CA GLY A 145 6.65 -4.55 -7.76
C GLY A 145 8.01 -4.61 -7.07
N THR A 146 8.89 -5.49 -7.55
CA THR A 146 10.29 -5.53 -7.10
C THR A 146 11.06 -4.36 -7.69
N VAL A 147 12.04 -3.86 -6.95
CA VAL A 147 12.97 -2.83 -7.43
C VAL A 147 14.27 -3.53 -7.84
N GLN A 148 14.69 -3.35 -9.10
CA GLN A 148 16.03 -3.76 -9.54
C GLN A 148 16.96 -2.56 -9.41
N TYR A 149 18.14 -2.77 -8.82
CA TYR A 149 19.23 -1.79 -8.76
C TYR A 149 20.15 -1.94 -9.97
#